data_AF-K9W950-F1
#
_entry.id   AF-K9W950-F1
#
_cell.length_a   1.000
_cell.length_b   1.000
_cell.length_c   1.000
_cell.angle_alpha   90.00
_cell.angle_beta   90.00
_cell.angle_gamma   90.00
#
_symmetry.space_group_name_H-M   'P 1'
#
loop_
_entity.id
_entity.type
_entity.pdbx_description
1 polymer ?
#
loop_
_entity_poly.entity_id
_entity_poly.type
_entity_poly.pdbx_seq_one_letter_code
_entity_poly.pdbx_strand_id
1 'polypeptide(L)'
;MSQESYTYNVLSPTKKLSQLIAQSWLNGEALTIDKQILVDNHILSEKEAELFNIQIQESGCGYINAATFEMCFVYAQERPPVTDQELQEWIDSPENSPPWVPLNPTLQSALRLWETIYSR
;
A
#
# COMPACT_ATOMS: atom_id res chain seq x y z
N MET A 1 32.45 4.94 -1.99
CA MET A 1 31.02 5.26 -1.82
C MET A 1 30.26 4.08 -2.39
N SER A 2 29.68 3.25 -1.53
CA SER A 2 28.94 2.06 -1.95
C SER A 2 27.67 2.54 -2.64
N GLN A 3 27.47 2.16 -3.91
CA GLN A 3 26.17 2.30 -4.55
C GLN A 3 25.22 1.37 -3.80
N GLU A 4 24.41 1.93 -2.89
CA GLU A 4 23.26 1.23 -2.36
C GLU A 4 22.33 0.95 -3.54
N SER A 5 22.27 -0.31 -3.94
CA SER A 5 21.23 -0.83 -4.81
C SER A 5 19.92 -0.68 -4.04
N TYR A 6 19.22 0.44 -4.23
CA TYR A 6 17.82 0.58 -3.85
C TYR A 6 17.02 -0.31 -4.80
N THR A 7 17.08 -1.61 -4.58
CA THR A 7 16.17 -2.55 -5.18
C THR A 7 14.83 -2.21 -4.57
N TYR A 8 14.01 -1.44 -5.29
CA TYR A 8 12.63 -1.14 -4.92
C TYR A 8 11.92 -2.48 -4.71
N ASN A 9 11.89 -2.97 -3.47
CA ASN A 9 11.14 -4.16 -3.14
C ASN A 9 9.69 -3.71 -2.98
N VAL A 10 9.05 -3.38 -4.11
CA VAL A 10 7.70 -2.80 -4.19
C VAL A 10 6.72 -3.54 -3.27
N LEU A 11 6.91 -4.85 -3.07
CA LEU A 11 6.06 -5.71 -2.25
C LEU A 11 6.04 -5.37 -0.74
N SER A 12 7.15 -4.97 -0.13
CA SER A 12 7.20 -4.68 1.32
C SER A 12 6.49 -3.35 1.69
N PRO A 13 6.77 -2.22 1.01
CA PRO A 13 6.03 -0.97 1.19
C PRO A 13 4.52 -1.14 0.91
N THR A 14 4.16 -2.00 -0.05
CA THR A 14 2.76 -2.35 -0.33
C THR A 14 2.10 -3.03 0.85
N LYS A 15 2.76 -4.03 1.42
CA LYS A 15 2.25 -4.76 2.57
C LYS A 15 2.04 -3.80 3.74
N LYS A 16 3.05 -2.98 4.04
CA LYS A 16 2.95 -1.99 5.12
C LYS A 16 1.78 -1.02 4.92
N LEU A 17 1.61 -0.48 3.70
CA LEU A 17 0.47 0.38 3.39
C LEU A 17 -0.88 -0.34 3.59
N SER A 18 -0.98 -1.59 3.14
CA SER A 18 -2.20 -2.38 3.29
C SER A 18 -2.53 -2.69 4.75
N GLN A 19 -1.51 -2.87 5.59
CA GLN A 19 -1.66 -3.06 7.03
C GLN A 19 -2.11 -1.78 7.72
N LEU A 20 -1.61 -0.61 7.30
CA LEU A 20 -2.10 0.68 7.79
C LEU A 20 -3.59 0.91 7.44
N ILE A 21 -4.00 0.57 6.22
CA ILE A 21 -5.42 0.64 5.82
C ILE A 21 -6.27 -0.33 6.64
N ALA A 22 -5.81 -1.57 6.84
CA ALA A 22 -6.51 -2.54 7.68
C ALA A 22 -6.64 -2.06 9.13
N GLN A 23 -5.57 -1.45 9.68
CA GLN A 23 -5.58 -0.86 11.02
C GLN A 23 -6.58 0.28 11.12
N SER A 24 -6.68 1.13 10.11
CA SER A 24 -7.62 2.25 10.12
C SER A 24 -9.07 1.76 10.10
N TRP A 25 -9.38 0.72 9.30
CA TRP A 25 -10.70 0.06 9.33
C TRP A 25 -11.03 -0.59 10.68
N LEU A 26 -10.04 -1.20 11.33
CA LEU A 26 -10.20 -1.82 12.64
C LEU A 26 -10.47 -0.76 13.72
N ASN A 27 -9.78 0.37 13.65
CA ASN A 27 -9.94 1.47 14.61
C ASN A 27 -11.19 2.33 14.34
N GLY A 28 -11.82 2.19 13.17
CA GLY A 28 -12.92 3.06 12.74
C GLY A 28 -12.47 4.49 12.38
N GLU A 29 -11.19 4.66 12.06
CA GLU A 29 -10.59 5.96 11.72
C GLU A 29 -10.38 6.04 10.20
N ALA A 30 -10.77 7.16 9.59
CA ALA A 30 -10.50 7.40 8.19
C ALA A 30 -8.99 7.67 8.00
N LEU A 31 -8.31 6.79 7.27
CA LEU A 31 -6.93 7.04 6.85
C LEU A 31 -6.95 7.95 5.63
N THR A 32 -6.32 9.12 5.72
CA THR A 32 -6.02 9.94 4.53
C THR A 32 -4.63 9.56 4.06
N ILE A 33 -4.53 8.86 2.92
CA ILE A 33 -3.22 8.56 2.33
C ILE A 33 -2.72 9.80 1.60
N ASP A 34 -1.67 10.40 2.13
CA ASP A 34 -0.95 11.51 1.50
C ASP A 34 0.57 11.23 1.48
N LYS A 35 1.33 12.17 0.93
CA LYS A 35 2.79 12.05 0.87
C LYS A 35 3.42 11.89 2.26
N GLN A 36 2.90 12.61 3.26
CA GLN A 36 3.48 12.62 4.59
C GLN A 36 3.30 11.26 5.26
N ILE A 37 2.11 10.66 5.19
CA ILE A 37 1.85 9.36 5.80
C ILE A 37 2.72 8.25 5.20
N LEU A 38 3.00 8.34 3.90
CA LEU A 38 3.85 7.37 3.20
C LEU A 38 5.32 7.51 3.62
N VAL A 39 5.79 8.73 3.87
CA VAL A 39 7.14 9.00 4.37
C VAL A 39 7.28 8.61 5.84
N ASP A 40 6.34 9.02 6.68
CA ASP A 40 6.33 8.75 8.13
C ASP A 40 6.32 7.24 8.41
N ASN A 41 5.67 6.47 7.54
CA ASN A 41 5.63 5.01 7.64
C ASN A 41 6.75 4.32 6.85
N HIS A 42 7.73 5.04 6.30
CA HIS A 42 8.83 4.47 5.51
C HIS A 42 8.35 3.62 4.32
N ILE A 43 7.20 3.95 3.75
CA ILE A 43 6.69 3.37 2.51
C ILE A 43 7.42 4.02 1.33
N LEU A 44 7.66 5.33 1.42
CA LEU A 44 8.51 6.09 0.52
C LEU A 44 9.61 6.80 1.32
N SER A 45 10.77 6.98 0.72
CA SER A 45 11.74 7.98 1.17
C SER A 45 11.26 9.39 0.84
N GLU A 46 11.80 10.40 1.54
CA GLU A 46 11.52 11.81 1.25
C GLU A 46 11.77 12.15 -0.23
N LYS A 47 12.86 11.64 -0.80
CA LYS A 47 13.22 11.86 -2.21
C LYS A 47 12.21 11.25 -3.18
N GLU A 48 11.73 10.05 -2.90
CA GLU A 48 10.70 9.41 -3.73
C GLU A 48 9.38 10.17 -3.61
N ALA A 49 8.99 10.57 -2.40
CA ALA A 49 7.76 11.33 -2.18
C ALA A 49 7.78 12.71 -2.86
N GLU A 50 8.94 13.34 -3.00
CA GLU A 50 9.12 14.58 -3.78
C GLU A 50 8.95 14.33 -5.29
N LEU A 51 9.53 13.24 -5.80
CA LEU A 51 9.53 12.93 -7.23
C LEU A 51 8.17 12.49 -7.75
N PHE A 52 7.46 11.66 -6.98
CA PHE A 52 6.22 11.06 -7.45
C PHE A 52 5.00 11.97 -7.21
N ASN A 53 4.14 12.04 -8.24
CA ASN A 53 2.78 12.52 -8.13
C ASN A 53 1.89 11.39 -7.60
N ILE A 54 1.35 11.56 -6.39
CA ILE A 54 0.60 10.51 -5.69
C ILE A 54 -0.89 10.80 -5.83
N GLN A 55 -1.63 9.82 -6.34
CA GLN A 55 -3.07 9.86 -6.50
C GLN A 55 -3.70 8.74 -5.69
N ILE A 56 -4.82 9.06 -5.04
CA ILE A 56 -5.64 8.09 -4.32
C ILE A 56 -6.96 7.94 -5.07
N GLN A 57 -7.35 6.69 -5.34
CA GLN A 57 -8.61 6.38 -6.01
C GLN A 57 -9.37 5.32 -5.20
N GLU A 58 -10.70 5.42 -5.20
CA GLU A 58 -11.57 4.45 -4.51
C GLU A 58 -11.79 3.17 -5.33
N SER A 59 -11.55 3.24 -6.65
CA SER A 59 -11.73 2.13 -7.58
C SER A 59 -10.74 2.23 -8.74
N GLY A 60 -10.47 1.10 -9.39
CA GLY A 60 -9.51 1.00 -10.50
C GLY A 60 -8.37 0.03 -10.18
N CYS A 61 -7.23 0.23 -10.84
CA CYS A 61 -6.00 -0.53 -10.58
C CYS A 61 -4.93 0.42 -10.03
N GLY A 62 -4.32 0.06 -8.91
CA GLY A 62 -3.14 0.80 -8.44
C GLY A 62 -1.94 0.53 -9.35
N TYR A 63 -1.14 1.56 -9.62
CA TYR A 63 0.02 1.46 -10.50
C TYR A 63 1.15 2.43 -10.13
N ILE A 64 2.39 2.02 -10.38
CA ILE A 64 3.57 2.89 -10.34
C ILE A 64 4.04 3.08 -11.78
N ASN A 65 4.02 4.31 -12.27
CA ASN A 65 4.63 4.67 -13.54
C ASN A 65 5.92 5.46 -13.27
N ALA A 66 7.06 4.78 -13.36
CA ALA A 66 8.37 5.40 -13.14
C ALA A 66 8.80 6.34 -14.28
N ALA A 67 8.19 6.25 -15.48
CA ALA A 67 8.49 7.14 -16.59
C ALA A 67 7.81 8.50 -16.46
N THR A 68 6.57 8.52 -15.93
CA THR A 68 5.81 9.74 -15.65
C THR A 68 5.91 10.21 -14.20
N PHE A 69 6.59 9.44 -13.35
CA PHE A 69 6.65 9.64 -11.90
C PHE A 69 5.26 9.74 -11.27
N GLU A 70 4.36 8.83 -11.63
CA GLU A 70 3.01 8.76 -11.07
C GLU A 70 2.84 7.50 -10.22
N MET A 71 2.23 7.65 -9.05
CA MET A 71 1.75 6.55 -8.23
C MET A 71 0.26 6.70 -8.00
N CYS A 72 -0.51 5.67 -8.33
CA CYS A 72 -1.90 5.57 -7.98
C CYS A 72 -2.10 4.46 -6.96
N PHE A 73 -2.65 4.79 -5.80
CA PHE A 73 -3.10 3.82 -4.82
C PHE A 73 -4.61 3.66 -4.91
N VAL A 74 -5.06 2.42 -5.04
CA VAL A 74 -6.48 2.08 -5.05
C VAL A 74 -6.82 1.32 -3.78
N TYR A 75 -7.73 1.88 -2.97
CA TYR A 75 -8.29 1.18 -1.81
C TYR A 75 -9.69 1.70 -1.48
N ALA A 76 -10.51 0.82 -0.90
CA ALA A 76 -11.84 1.20 -0.45
C ALA A 76 -11.75 2.03 0.84
N GLN A 77 -12.31 3.24 0.87
CA GLN A 77 -12.44 3.97 2.14
C GLN A 77 -13.37 3.25 3.11
N GLU A 78 -14.40 2.58 2.58
CA GLU A 78 -15.31 1.76 3.36
C GLU A 78 -14.69 0.40 3.71
N ARG A 79 -14.88 0.01 4.97
CA ARG A 79 -14.43 -1.29 5.46
C ARG A 79 -15.16 -2.42 4.72
N PRO A 80 -14.44 -3.40 4.14
CA PRO A 80 -15.06 -4.56 3.51
C PRO A 80 -15.76 -5.47 4.54
N PRO A 81 -16.64 -6.38 4.13
CA PRO A 81 -17.32 -7.34 5.03
C PRO A 81 -16.35 -8.44 5.50
N VAL A 82 -15.33 -8.04 6.26
CA VAL A 82 -14.31 -8.89 6.89
C VAL A 82 -14.39 -8.74 8.40
N THR A 83 -14.04 -9.80 9.12
CA THR A 83 -14.06 -9.83 10.59
C THR A 83 -12.89 -9.03 11.17
N ASP A 84 -13.03 -8.58 12.43
CA ASP A 84 -11.93 -7.94 13.17
C ASP A 84 -10.73 -8.88 13.29
N GLN A 85 -10.98 -10.18 13.47
CA GLN A 85 -9.93 -11.19 13.54
C GLN A 85 -9.11 -11.24 12.25
N GLU A 86 -9.74 -11.24 11.08
CA GLU A 86 -9.04 -11.27 9.79
C GLU A 86 -8.22 -9.99 9.55
N LEU A 87 -8.72 -8.84 9.99
CA LEU A 87 -7.95 -7.59 9.96
C LEU A 87 -6.74 -7.67 10.88
N GLN A 88 -6.93 -8.14 12.11
CA GLN A 88 -5.86 -8.27 13.10
C GLN A 88 -4.79 -9.26 12.64
N GLU A 89 -5.17 -10.41 12.08
CA GLU A 89 -4.25 -11.39 11.50
C GLU A 89 -3.40 -10.77 10.37
N TRP A 90 -3.99 -9.87 9.57
CA TRP A 90 -3.24 -9.17 8.53
C TRP A 90 -2.27 -8.14 9.10
N ILE A 91 -2.74 -7.33 10.04
CA ILE A 91 -1.94 -6.30 10.75
C ILE A 91 -0.74 -6.94 11.44
N ASP A 92 -0.95 -8.04 12.17
CA ASP A 92 0.10 -8.73 12.94
C ASP A 92 1.05 -9.55 12.06
N SER A 93 0.76 -9.70 10.78
CA SER A 93 1.63 -10.46 9.88
C SER A 93 2.97 -9.72 9.66
N PRO A 94 4.12 -10.42 9.59
CA PRO A 94 5.40 -9.71 9.55
C PRO A 94 5.55 -8.87 8.28
N GLU A 95 5.81 -7.57 8.43
CA GLU A 95 5.83 -6.58 7.34
C GLU A 95 6.82 -6.94 6.22
N ASN A 96 7.94 -7.60 6.57
CA ASN A 96 9.03 -7.95 5.67
C ASN A 96 9.08 -9.45 5.33
N SER A 97 7.95 -10.16 5.44
CA SER A 97 7.84 -11.56 5.03
C SER A 97 6.56 -11.86 4.27
N PRO A 98 6.54 -12.92 3.44
CA PRO A 98 5.29 -13.44 2.92
C PRO A 98 4.33 -13.86 4.06
N PRO A 99 3.01 -13.88 3.79
CA PRO A 99 2.39 -13.46 2.53
C PRO A 99 2.40 -11.93 2.37
N TRP A 100 2.65 -11.45 1.14
CA TRP A 100 2.70 -10.01 0.77
C TRP A 100 1.33 -9.41 0.47
N VAL A 101 0.30 -10.26 0.46
CA VAL A 101 -1.11 -9.91 0.29
C VAL A 101 -1.93 -10.74 1.29
N PRO A 102 -3.13 -10.28 1.69
CA PRO A 102 -4.02 -11.07 2.53
C PRO A 102 -4.39 -12.41 1.92
N LEU A 103 -4.56 -13.43 2.76
CA LEU A 103 -5.09 -14.73 2.34
C LEU A 103 -6.61 -14.70 2.14
N ASN A 104 -7.30 -13.80 2.83
CA ASN A 104 -8.74 -13.59 2.66
C ASN A 104 -9.01 -12.88 1.30
N PRO A 105 -9.81 -13.47 0.38
CA PRO A 105 -10.06 -12.89 -0.94
C PRO A 105 -10.80 -11.55 -0.94
N THR A 106 -11.68 -11.33 0.05
CA THR A 106 -12.41 -10.06 0.23
C THR A 106 -11.44 -8.96 0.66
N LEU A 107 -10.56 -9.26 1.63
CA LEU A 107 -9.53 -8.33 2.08
C LEU A 107 -8.52 -8.06 0.97
N GLN A 108 -8.12 -9.09 0.21
CA GLN A 108 -7.24 -8.96 -0.94
C GLN A 108 -7.85 -8.05 -2.03
N SER A 109 -9.15 -8.20 -2.30
CA SER A 109 -9.86 -7.37 -3.29
C SER A 109 -9.96 -5.92 -2.85
N ALA A 110 -10.19 -5.67 -1.56
CA ALA A 110 -10.28 -4.32 -0.99
C ALA A 110 -8.91 -3.61 -0.88
N LEU A 111 -7.83 -4.39 -0.72
CA LEU A 111 -6.45 -3.91 -0.59
C LEU A 111 -5.62 -4.13 -1.89
N ARG A 112 -6.25 -4.14 -3.08
CA ARG A 112 -5.56 -4.23 -4.38
C ARG A 112 -4.75 -2.97 -4.67
N LEU A 113 -3.67 -2.80 -3.93
CA LEU A 113 -2.79 -1.63 -4.02
C LEU A 113 -1.96 -1.62 -5.29
N TRP A 114 -1.69 -2.78 -5.92
CA TRP A 114 -0.99 -2.85 -7.21
C TRP A 114 -1.48 -4.01 -8.08
N GLU A 115 -1.78 -3.70 -9.34
CA GLU A 115 -1.65 -4.65 -10.44
C GLU A 115 -0.52 -4.11 -11.31
N THR A 116 0.59 -4.84 -11.39
CA THR A 116 1.79 -4.37 -12.10
C THR A 116 1.46 -4.10 -13.58
N ILE A 117 1.27 -2.84 -13.95
CA ILE A 117 1.13 -2.43 -15.34
C ILE A 117 2.53 -2.26 -15.92
N TYR A 118 3.15 -3.37 -16.36
CA TYR A 118 4.08 -3.31 -17.48
C TYR A 118 3.28 -3.48 -18.76
N SER A 119 2.54 -2.44 -19.14
CA SER A 119 2.03 -2.34 -20.51
C SER A 119 1.95 -0.88 -20.94
N ARG A 120 3.07 -0.36 -21.45
CA ARG A 120 3.22 0.02 -22.87
C ARG A 120 4.64 0.47 -23.15
#